data_AF-T1A0I1-F1
#
_entry.id   AF-T1A0I1-F1
#
_cell.length_a   1.000
_cell.length_b   1.000
_cell.length_c   1.000
_cell.angle_alpha   90.00
_cell.angle_beta   90.00
_cell.angle_gamma   90.00
#
_symmetry.space_group_name_H-M   'P 1'
#
loop_
_entity.id
_entity.type
_entity.pdbx_description
1 polymer ?
#
loop_
_entity_poly.entity_id
_entity_poly.type
_entity_poly.pdbx_seq_one_letter_code
_entity_poly.pdbx_strand_id
1 'polypeptide(L)'
;SVADNICVPLLEHTALSARDARRVATLKIALAGLPQDARDKYPSELSGGMRKRAALARALALDPEILFLDEPTSGLDPVTAAGFDHLLRTLRDALGLTVYMNTHDLDSLHAVCDRVAVLADRRVVVCADLATVARYDHPWVQEYFHGPRGRA
;
A
#
# COMPACT_ATOMS: atom_id res chain seq x y z
N SER A 1 18.63 -10.56 -2.72
CA SER A 1 18.53 -9.09 -2.76
C SER A 1 17.08 -8.63 -2.91
N VAL A 2 16.80 -7.33 -2.89
CA VAL A 2 15.48 -6.76 -3.24
C VAL A 2 15.09 -7.12 -4.67
N ALA A 3 16.03 -7.00 -5.62
CA ALA A 3 15.76 -7.35 -7.01
C ALA A 3 15.35 -8.82 -7.14
N ASP A 4 16.02 -9.74 -6.44
CA ASP A 4 15.66 -11.16 -6.48
C ASP A 4 14.25 -11.41 -5.94
N ASN A 5 13.84 -10.72 -4.86
CA ASN A 5 12.48 -10.84 -4.31
C ASN A 5 11.39 -10.43 -5.32
N ILE A 6 11.67 -9.41 -6.13
CA ILE A 6 10.75 -8.92 -7.18
C ILE A 6 10.80 -9.84 -8.41
N CYS A 7 11.95 -10.48 -8.68
CA CYS A 7 12.08 -11.44 -9.77
C CYS A 7 11.30 -12.75 -9.51
N VAL A 8 11.09 -13.16 -8.25
CA VAL A 8 10.38 -14.41 -7.93
C VAL A 8 9.04 -14.54 -8.69
N PRO A 9 8.05 -13.64 -8.52
CA PRO A 9 6.77 -13.77 -9.22
C PRO A 9 6.92 -13.68 -10.74
N LEU A 10 7.87 -12.88 -11.24
CA LEU A 10 8.13 -12.76 -12.68
C LEU A 10 8.59 -14.09 -13.27
N LEU A 11 9.53 -14.77 -12.61
CA LEU A 11 10.08 -16.05 -13.09
C LEU A 11 9.08 -17.20 -12.92
N GLU A 12 8.22 -17.14 -11.91
CA GLU A 12 7.22 -18.18 -11.64
C GLU A 12 6.00 -18.11 -12.57
N HIS A 13 5.60 -16.89 -12.95
CA HIS A 13 4.32 -16.66 -13.64
C HIS A 13 4.44 -16.08 -15.05
N THR A 14 5.65 -15.94 -15.58
CA THR A 14 5.88 -15.46 -16.95
C THR A 14 6.95 -16.30 -17.67
N ALA A 15 7.10 -16.10 -18.98
CA ALA A 15 8.17 -16.71 -19.77
C ALA A 15 9.43 -15.82 -19.88
N LEU A 16 9.60 -14.84 -18.99
CA LEU A 16 10.74 -13.92 -19.05
C LEU A 16 12.05 -14.63 -18.73
N SER A 17 13.10 -14.26 -19.45
CA SER A 17 14.46 -14.68 -19.09
C SER A 17 14.87 -14.05 -17.75
N ALA A 18 15.81 -14.66 -17.03
CA ALA A 18 16.36 -14.07 -15.80
C ALA A 18 16.92 -12.66 -16.00
N ARG A 19 17.44 -12.37 -17.21
CA ARG A 19 17.92 -11.04 -17.58
C ARG A 19 16.77 -10.04 -17.68
N ASP A 20 15.68 -10.41 -18.33
CA ASP A 20 14.54 -9.52 -18.53
C ASP A 20 13.71 -9.36 -17.25
N ALA A 21 13.55 -10.42 -16.45
CA ALA A 21 12.98 -10.33 -15.11
C ALA A 21 13.73 -9.32 -14.23
N ARG A 22 15.08 -9.32 -14.26
CA ARG A 22 15.89 -8.32 -13.55
C ARG A 22 15.70 -6.89 -14.07
N ARG A 23 15.51 -6.70 -15.38
CA ARG A 23 15.20 -5.39 -15.96
C ARG A 23 13.85 -4.88 -15.46
N VAL A 24 12.82 -5.73 -15.51
CA VAL A 24 11.49 -5.40 -14.98
C VAL A 24 11.57 -5.10 -13.48
N ALA A 25 12.27 -5.93 -12.70
CA ALA A 25 12.45 -5.69 -11.28
C ALA A 25 13.10 -4.33 -10.99
N THR A 26 14.10 -3.93 -11.77
CA THR A 26 14.74 -2.60 -11.63
C THR A 26 13.77 -1.45 -11.89
N LEU A 27 12.88 -1.60 -12.89
CA LEU A 27 11.82 -0.62 -13.16
C LEU A 27 10.82 -0.55 -12.01
N LYS A 28 10.40 -1.69 -11.46
CA LYS A 28 9.47 -1.77 -10.33
C LYS A 28 10.03 -1.17 -9.05
N ILE A 29 11.34 -1.35 -8.79
CA ILE A 29 12.05 -0.69 -7.68
C ILE A 29 11.97 0.84 -7.82
N ALA A 30 12.26 1.36 -9.02
CA ALA A 30 12.17 2.79 -9.28
C ALA A 30 10.73 3.32 -9.15
N LEU A 31 9.74 2.59 -9.68
CA LEU A 31 8.32 2.94 -9.55
C LEU A 31 7.86 3.00 -8.09
N ALA A 32 8.36 2.12 -7.23
CA ALA A 32 8.07 2.16 -5.80
C ALA A 32 8.85 3.26 -5.04
N GLY A 33 9.57 4.14 -5.76
CA GLY A 33 10.32 5.25 -5.17
C GLY A 33 11.51 4.79 -4.32
N LEU A 34 12.11 3.64 -4.64
CA LEU A 34 13.37 3.21 -4.04
C LEU A 34 14.56 3.71 -4.87
N PRO A 35 15.69 4.05 -4.21
CA PRO A 35 16.91 4.37 -4.93
C PRO A 35 17.46 3.15 -5.66
N GLN A 36 18.17 3.35 -6.78
CA GLN A 36 18.67 2.25 -7.60
C GLN A 36 19.59 1.28 -6.84
N ASP A 37 20.38 1.78 -5.89
CA ASP A 37 21.27 0.97 -5.07
C ASP A 37 20.51 0.01 -4.13
N ALA A 38 19.21 0.24 -3.88
CA ALA A 38 18.38 -0.67 -3.09
C ALA A 38 18.20 -2.04 -3.76
N ARG A 39 18.40 -2.14 -5.08
CA ARG A 39 18.22 -3.39 -5.84
C ARG A 39 19.12 -4.51 -5.31
N ASP A 40 20.33 -4.18 -4.90
CA ASP A 40 21.37 -5.14 -4.50
C ASP A 40 21.34 -5.42 -2.99
N LYS A 41 20.62 -4.61 -2.21
CA LYS A 41 20.50 -4.74 -0.75
C LYS A 41 19.70 -5.98 -0.34
N TYR A 42 20.02 -6.52 0.82
CA TYR A 42 19.23 -7.50 1.54
C TYR A 42 18.11 -6.82 2.37
N PRO A 43 17.00 -7.53 2.67
CA PRO A 43 15.91 -6.96 3.47
C PRO A 43 16.33 -6.41 4.84
N SER A 44 17.38 -6.98 5.44
CA SER A 44 17.96 -6.53 6.71
C SER A 44 18.68 -5.18 6.61
N GLU A 45 19.09 -4.76 5.41
CA GLU A 45 19.81 -3.51 5.16
C GLU A 45 18.87 -2.34 4.81
N LEU A 46 17.56 -2.60 4.76
CA LEU A 46 16.54 -1.60 4.42
C LEU A 46 15.98 -0.95 5.69
N SER A 47 15.62 0.33 5.60
CA SER A 47 14.77 0.97 6.61
C SER A 47 13.35 0.39 6.58
N GLY A 48 12.53 0.69 7.59
CA GLY A 48 11.12 0.26 7.64
C GLY A 48 10.33 0.71 6.40
N GLY A 49 10.42 1.99 6.04
CA GLY A 49 9.79 2.53 4.83
C GLY A 49 10.33 1.92 3.54
N MET A 50 11.65 1.67 3.46
CA MET A 50 12.23 0.99 2.30
C MET A 50 11.71 -0.45 2.16
N ARG A 51 11.51 -1.18 3.26
CA ARG A 51 10.92 -2.53 3.21
C ARG A 51 9.49 -2.50 2.68
N LYS A 52 8.66 -1.55 3.13
CA LYS A 52 7.28 -1.39 2.62
C LYS A 52 7.26 -1.06 1.12
N ARG A 53 8.16 -0.18 0.66
CA ARG A 53 8.32 0.13 -0.78
C ARG A 53 8.83 -1.06 -1.59
N ALA A 54 9.75 -1.86 -1.04
CA ALA A 54 10.21 -3.09 -1.70
C ALA A 54 9.08 -4.12 -1.83
N ALA A 55 8.22 -4.24 -0.81
CA ALA A 55 7.03 -5.08 -0.88
C ALA A 55 6.03 -4.58 -1.94
N LEU A 56 5.81 -3.26 -2.03
CA LEU A 56 4.99 -2.65 -3.08
C LEU A 56 5.57 -2.93 -4.48
N ALA A 57 6.88 -2.77 -4.68
CA ALA A 57 7.53 -3.09 -5.94
C ALA A 57 7.32 -4.56 -6.35
N ARG A 58 7.39 -5.49 -5.39
CA ARG A 58 7.11 -6.91 -5.61
C ARG A 58 5.64 -7.15 -5.97
N ALA A 59 4.70 -6.49 -5.28
CA ALA A 59 3.28 -6.62 -5.57
C ALA A 59 2.91 -6.11 -6.97
N LEU A 60 3.60 -5.06 -7.43
CA LEU A 60 3.43 -4.49 -8.78
C LEU A 60 4.15 -5.28 -9.87
N ALA A 61 4.91 -6.33 -9.54
CA ALA A 61 5.80 -7.00 -10.49
C ALA A 61 5.06 -7.53 -11.72
N LEU A 62 3.87 -8.09 -11.53
CA LEU A 62 3.05 -8.70 -12.58
C LEU A 62 2.02 -7.75 -13.20
N ASP A 63 2.12 -6.43 -12.95
CA ASP A 63 1.16 -5.43 -13.43
C ASP A 63 -0.30 -5.81 -13.08
N PRO A 64 -0.62 -5.98 -11.77
CA PRO A 64 -1.93 -6.45 -11.36
C PRO A 64 -3.03 -5.42 -11.65
N GLU A 65 -4.25 -5.88 -11.93
CA GLU A 65 -5.42 -4.99 -12.04
C GLU A 65 -5.91 -4.53 -10.65
N ILE A 66 -5.72 -5.37 -9.63
CA ILE A 66 -6.14 -5.12 -8.24
C ILE A 66 -4.95 -5.34 -7.30
N LEU A 67 -4.65 -4.32 -6.48
CA LEU A 67 -3.60 -4.35 -5.48
C LEU A 67 -4.21 -4.44 -4.07
N PHE A 68 -3.91 -5.55 -3.38
CA PHE A 68 -4.29 -5.73 -1.97
C PHE A 68 -3.14 -5.30 -1.05
N LEU A 69 -3.44 -4.45 -0.07
CA LEU A 69 -2.48 -3.94 0.90
C LEU A 69 -2.95 -4.20 2.33
N ASP A 70 -2.12 -4.91 3.09
CA ASP A 70 -2.37 -5.17 4.51
C ASP A 70 -1.59 -4.18 5.38
N GLU A 71 -2.28 -3.20 5.98
CA GLU A 71 -1.70 -2.16 6.85
C GLU A 71 -0.41 -1.52 6.26
N PRO A 72 -0.50 -0.88 5.07
CA PRO A 72 0.66 -0.49 4.28
C PRO A 72 1.58 0.52 4.99
N THR A 73 1.01 1.42 5.78
CA THR A 73 1.72 2.51 6.48
C THR A 73 2.08 2.18 7.94
N SER A 74 1.70 0.99 8.43
CA SER A 74 1.98 0.57 9.81
C SER A 74 3.48 0.58 10.15
N GLY A 75 3.81 1.17 11.30
CA GLY A 75 5.18 1.25 11.83
C GLY A 75 6.07 2.29 11.13
N LEU A 76 5.49 3.14 10.27
CA LEU A 76 6.18 4.30 9.69
C LEU A 76 5.92 5.54 10.55
N ASP A 77 6.88 6.47 10.56
CA ASP A 77 6.62 7.81 11.08
C ASP A 77 5.62 8.55 10.16
N PRO A 78 4.91 9.58 10.67
CA PRO A 78 3.86 10.27 9.91
C PRO A 78 4.34 10.85 8.57
N VAL A 79 5.58 11.33 8.49
CA VAL A 79 6.12 11.91 7.25
C VAL A 79 6.36 10.81 6.20
N THR A 80 6.95 9.69 6.62
CA THR A 80 7.17 8.55 5.72
C THR A 80 5.86 7.90 5.29
N ALA A 81 4.87 7.80 6.18
CA ALA A 81 3.52 7.30 5.88
C ALA A 81 2.82 8.16 4.81
N ALA A 82 2.76 9.48 5.01
CA ALA A 82 2.18 10.41 4.04
C ALA A 82 2.88 10.33 2.66
N GLY A 83 4.21 10.16 2.66
CA GLY A 83 4.96 9.94 1.42
C GLY A 83 4.62 8.61 0.73
N PHE A 84 4.30 7.56 1.48
CA PHE A 84 3.82 6.29 0.95
C PHE A 84 2.41 6.40 0.37
N ASP A 85 1.51 7.11 1.06
CA ASP A 85 0.13 7.34 0.60
C ASP A 85 0.08 8.18 -0.69
N HIS A 86 0.94 9.19 -0.79
CA HIS A 86 1.11 9.95 -2.04
C HIS A 86 1.62 9.08 -3.19
N LEU A 87 2.58 8.19 -2.91
CA LEU A 87 3.08 7.22 -3.89
C LEU A 87 1.97 6.28 -4.35
N LEU A 88 1.18 5.71 -3.43
CA LEU A 88 0.08 4.81 -3.76
C LEU A 88 -0.96 5.47 -4.68
N ARG A 89 -1.41 6.68 -4.35
CA ARG A 89 -2.32 7.45 -5.20
C ARG A 89 -1.75 7.69 -6.60
N THR A 90 -0.49 8.13 -6.65
CA THR A 90 0.17 8.40 -7.92
C THR A 90 0.22 7.16 -8.81
N LEU A 91 0.55 6.01 -8.22
CA LEU A 91 0.60 4.73 -8.95
C LEU A 91 -0.80 4.25 -9.35
N ARG A 92 -1.80 4.38 -8.47
CA ARG A 92 -3.20 4.08 -8.77
C ARG A 92 -3.66 4.85 -10.01
N ASP A 93 -3.45 6.16 -10.02
CA ASP A 93 -3.93 7.05 -11.09
C ASP A 93 -3.14 6.83 -12.39
N ALA A 94 -1.82 6.65 -12.31
CA ALA A 94 -0.96 6.47 -13.48
C ALA A 94 -1.11 5.09 -14.14
N LEU A 95 -1.38 4.04 -13.36
CA LEU A 95 -1.45 2.65 -13.83
C LEU A 95 -2.89 2.12 -13.92
N GLY A 96 -3.89 2.89 -13.49
CA GLY A 96 -5.29 2.47 -13.49
C GLY A 96 -5.59 1.33 -12.52
N LEU A 97 -4.85 1.24 -11.40
CA LEU A 97 -5.01 0.14 -10.43
C LEU A 97 -6.27 0.32 -9.60
N THR A 98 -6.93 -0.78 -9.28
CA THR A 98 -7.85 -0.81 -8.13
C THR A 98 -7.05 -1.13 -6.88
N VAL A 99 -7.11 -0.27 -5.86
CA VAL A 99 -6.42 -0.50 -4.58
C VAL A 99 -7.45 -0.90 -3.52
N TYR A 100 -7.24 -2.07 -2.92
CA TYR A 100 -7.95 -2.51 -1.72
C TYR A 100 -6.97 -2.53 -0.56
N MET A 101 -7.26 -1.77 0.49
CA MET A 101 -6.42 -1.75 1.68
C MET A 101 -7.27 -1.84 2.94
N ASN A 102 -6.73 -2.51 3.96
CA ASN A 102 -7.18 -2.32 5.33
C ASN A 102 -6.21 -1.37 6.04
N THR A 103 -6.75 -0.53 6.91
CA THR A 103 -5.93 0.25 7.83
C THR A 103 -6.76 0.70 9.02
N HIS A 104 -6.06 0.95 10.12
CA HIS A 104 -6.60 1.67 11.28
C HIS A 104 -6.16 3.14 11.30
N ASP A 105 -5.35 3.60 10.35
CA ASP A 105 -4.87 4.98 10.27
C ASP A 105 -5.86 5.89 9.53
N LEU A 106 -6.36 6.90 10.22
CA LEU A 106 -7.34 7.84 9.65
C LEU A 106 -6.70 8.70 8.56
N ASP A 107 -5.43 9.08 8.69
CA ASP A 107 -4.75 9.92 7.70
C ASP A 107 -4.62 9.18 6.36
N SER A 108 -4.19 7.92 6.37
CA SER A 108 -4.18 7.07 5.18
C SER A 108 -5.57 6.89 4.56
N LEU A 109 -6.63 6.73 5.36
CA LEU A 109 -8.01 6.64 4.84
C LEU A 109 -8.43 7.92 4.10
N HIS A 110 -8.16 9.09 4.68
CA HIS A 110 -8.44 10.38 4.03
C HIS A 110 -7.56 10.62 2.81
N ALA A 111 -6.32 10.16 2.85
CA ALA A 111 -5.35 10.40 1.80
C ALA A 111 -5.63 9.57 0.55
N VAL A 112 -5.97 8.29 0.69
CA VAL A 112 -5.94 7.32 -0.45
C VAL A 112 -7.32 6.76 -0.81
N CYS A 113 -8.22 6.58 0.16
CA CYS A 113 -9.44 5.79 -0.06
C CYS A 113 -10.62 6.63 -0.60
N ASP A 114 -11.24 6.15 -1.68
CA ASP A 114 -12.47 6.75 -2.23
C ASP A 114 -13.73 6.26 -1.48
N ARG A 115 -13.71 5.03 -0.98
CA ARG A 115 -14.79 4.39 -0.22
C ARG A 115 -14.21 3.59 0.95
N VAL A 116 -14.93 3.57 2.06
CA VAL A 116 -14.54 2.83 3.27
C VAL A 116 -15.67 1.90 3.69
N ALA A 117 -15.32 0.64 3.91
CA ALA A 117 -16.19 -0.35 4.53
C ALA A 117 -15.79 -0.52 6.00
N VAL A 118 -16.73 -0.34 6.91
CA VAL A 118 -16.52 -0.58 8.33
C VAL A 118 -17.04 -1.97 8.70
N LEU A 119 -16.16 -2.78 9.29
CA LEU A 119 -16.51 -4.08 9.87
C LEU A 119 -16.74 -3.93 11.38
N ALA A 120 -17.97 -4.16 11.83
CA ALA A 120 -18.34 -4.20 13.25
C ALA A 120 -19.42 -5.29 13.47
N ASP A 121 -19.56 -5.79 14.69
CA ASP A 121 -20.52 -6.86 15.01
C ASP A 121 -20.41 -8.10 14.10
N ARG A 122 -19.20 -8.41 13.60
CA ARG A 122 -18.91 -9.48 12.64
C ARG A 122 -19.57 -9.31 11.25
N ARG A 123 -19.95 -8.09 10.87
CA ARG A 123 -20.53 -7.76 9.56
C ARG A 123 -20.06 -6.40 9.04
N VAL A 124 -20.24 -6.14 7.75
CA VAL A 124 -20.06 -4.79 7.21
C VAL A 124 -21.27 -3.95 7.65
N VAL A 125 -21.05 -2.96 8.52
CA VAL A 125 -22.12 -2.12 9.05
C VAL A 125 -22.39 -0.90 8.18
N VAL A 126 -21.37 -0.39 7.48
CA VAL A 126 -21.49 0.70 6.50
C VAL A 126 -20.42 0.57 5.43
N CYS A 127 -20.75 0.93 4.18
CA CYS A 127 -19.80 1.00 3.08
C CYS A 127 -20.13 2.18 2.17
N ALA A 128 -19.47 3.32 2.37
CA ALA A 128 -19.75 4.57 1.67
C ALA A 128 -18.47 5.42 1.55
N ASP A 129 -18.59 6.63 1.01
CA ASP A 129 -17.53 7.63 1.13
C ASP A 129 -17.26 7.96 2.60
N LEU A 130 -16.07 8.49 2.89
CA LEU A 130 -15.59 8.72 4.25
C LEU A 130 -16.47 9.70 5.05
N ALA A 131 -17.01 10.74 4.39
CA ALA A 131 -17.88 11.72 5.05
C ALA A 131 -19.23 11.12 5.45
N THR A 132 -19.76 10.20 4.65
CA THR A 132 -20.95 9.42 4.99
C THR A 132 -20.66 8.43 6.13
N VAL A 133 -19.52 7.72 6.07
CA VAL A 133 -19.10 6.79 7.12
C VAL A 133 -18.93 7.49 8.47
N ALA A 134 -18.26 8.65 8.52
CA ALA A 134 -18.00 9.38 9.77
C ALA A 134 -19.27 9.89 10.50
N ARG A 135 -20.40 9.97 9.78
CA ARG A 135 -21.71 10.37 10.32
C ARG A 135 -22.63 9.18 10.60
N TYR A 136 -22.18 7.96 10.33
CA TYR A 136 -23.00 6.77 10.52
C TYR A 136 -23.26 6.51 12.02
N ASP A 137 -24.53 6.34 12.39
CA ASP A 137 -24.96 6.17 13.77
C ASP A 137 -24.66 4.75 14.27
N HIS A 138 -23.40 4.54 14.68
CA HIS A 138 -22.94 3.30 15.29
C HIS A 138 -21.88 3.62 16.35
N PRO A 139 -21.97 3.11 17.59
CA PRO A 139 -21.08 3.48 18.69
C PRO A 139 -19.59 3.37 18.34
N TRP A 140 -19.19 2.24 17.75
CA TRP A 140 -17.80 2.03 17.32
C TRP A 140 -17.33 3.03 16.26
N VAL A 141 -18.21 3.40 15.30
CA VAL A 141 -17.87 4.35 14.23
C VAL A 141 -17.71 5.74 14.83
N GLN A 142 -18.62 6.14 15.72
CA GLN A 142 -18.56 7.44 16.39
C GLN A 142 -17.30 7.57 17.25
N GLU A 143 -16.94 6.51 17.99
CA GLU A 143 -15.71 6.48 18.80
C GLU A 143 -14.44 6.56 17.93
N TYR A 144 -14.41 5.82 16.81
CA TYR A 144 -13.24 5.80 15.92
C TYR A 144 -12.99 7.17 15.26
N PHE A 145 -14.04 7.83 14.75
CA PHE A 145 -13.90 9.10 14.03
C PHE A 145 -13.89 10.35 14.93
N HIS A 146 -14.56 10.34 16.09
CA HIS A 146 -14.67 11.51 16.97
C HIS A 146 -13.89 11.39 18.28
N GLY A 147 -13.31 10.21 18.55
CA GLY A 147 -12.48 9.96 19.72
C GLY A 147 -11.12 10.67 19.66
N PRO A 148 -10.24 10.43 20.65
CA PRO A 148 -8.94 11.09 20.77
C PRO A 148 -8.06 10.94 19.52
N ARG A 149 -8.28 9.87 18.74
CA ARG A 149 -7.54 9.54 17.51
C ARG A 149 -8.05 10.28 16.27
N GLY A 150 -9.29 10.76 16.25
CA GLY A 150 -9.85 11.51 15.12
C GLY A 150 -9.61 13.02 15.19
N ARG A 151 -8.92 13.50 16.23
CA ARG A 151 -8.59 14.92 16.45
C ARG A 151 -7.08 15.22 16.41
N ALA A 152 -6.27 14.25 16.01
CA ALA A 152 -4.83 14.43 15.80
C ALA A 152 -4.56 14.94 14.38
#